data_AF-A0A1X1TS81-F1
#
_entry.id   AF-A0A1X1TS81-F1
#
_cell.length_a   1.000
_cell.length_b   1.000
_cell.length_c   1.000
_cell.angle_alpha   90.00
_cell.angle_beta   90.00
_cell.angle_gamma   90.00
#
_symmetry.space_group_name_H-M   'P 1'
#
loop_
_entity.id
_entity.type
_entity.pdbx_description
1 polymer ?
#
loop_
_entity_poly.entity_id
_entity_poly.type
_entity_poly.pdbx_seq_one_letter_code
_entity_poly.pdbx_strand_id
1 'polypeptide(L)'
;MTNADAAFAQIKRSLIQNAGGYLRNTAHIAGETCSKCRGAWMKDGCDTCYPCEFHYSSNSTADLVGSIIYAVSDSQSAKLMRGYKDTPPSKALLQRVTSLVTLGVKDHFGCVSELLGEVPTHWATVPSLKTIGSDHPLRTKILLPMLGEEYEIEVVAAEAAKGKTEQERRALDPSLYHVKADVPEGAHVLLIDDTWTSGGHIQSVAVALKRAGAVKVAALTVARWMDKDDPRTKRVLNEHFRDRPYDADVCPWTGGDCPRLIKFAPS
;
A
#
# COMPACT_ATOMS: atom_id res chain seq x y z
N MET A 1 24.98 11.82 -10.95
CA MET A 1 24.38 10.92 -9.95
C MET A 1 24.36 11.66 -8.64
N THR A 2 23.18 11.97 -8.12
CA THR A 2 23.03 12.68 -6.84
C THR A 2 23.37 11.76 -5.67
N ASN A 3 23.58 12.32 -4.47
CA ASN A 3 23.76 11.51 -3.26
C ASN A 3 22.51 10.64 -2.97
N ALA A 4 21.32 11.14 -3.33
CA ALA A 4 20.06 10.40 -3.20
C ALA A 4 20.00 9.19 -4.15
N ASP A 5 20.39 9.36 -5.42
CA ASP A 5 20.42 8.25 -6.40
C ASP A 5 21.34 7.12 -5.93
N ALA A 6 22.50 7.47 -5.38
CA ALA A 6 23.45 6.51 -4.85
C ALA A 6 22.89 5.75 -3.63
N ALA A 7 22.19 6.46 -2.73
CA ALA A 7 21.52 5.86 -1.58
C ALA A 7 20.40 4.89 -2.01
N PHE A 8 19.55 5.27 -2.97
CA PHE A 8 18.54 4.37 -3.51
C PHE A 8 19.15 3.15 -4.19
N ALA A 9 20.20 3.32 -5.01
CA ALA A 9 20.91 2.20 -5.62
C ALA A 9 21.48 1.22 -4.57
N GLN A 10 21.95 1.71 -3.42
CA GLN A 10 22.38 0.85 -2.32
C GLN A 10 21.22 0.09 -1.68
N ILE A 11 20.09 0.75 -1.42
CA ILE A 11 18.88 0.12 -0.87
C ILE A 11 18.37 -0.97 -1.81
N LYS A 12 18.25 -0.68 -3.12
CA LYS A 12 17.84 -1.62 -4.16
C LYS A 12 18.72 -2.87 -4.17
N ARG A 13 20.05 -2.69 -4.24
CA ARG A 13 21.02 -3.82 -4.21
C ARG A 13 20.87 -4.67 -2.94
N SER A 14 20.78 -4.03 -1.77
CA SER A 14 20.63 -4.75 -0.50
C SER A 14 19.33 -5.55 -0.45
N LEU A 15 18.21 -4.97 -0.93
CA LEU A 15 16.91 -5.64 -0.93
C LEU A 15 16.89 -6.84 -1.87
N ILE A 16 17.44 -6.70 -3.08
CA ILE A 16 17.57 -7.79 -4.06
C ILE A 16 18.41 -8.93 -3.48
N GLN A 17 19.58 -8.63 -2.91
CA GLN A 17 20.47 -9.64 -2.32
C GLN A 17 19.84 -10.40 -1.14
N ASN A 18 19.09 -9.70 -0.28
CA ASN A 18 18.62 -10.25 0.99
C ASN A 18 17.17 -10.73 1.00
N ALA A 19 16.40 -10.43 -0.07
CA ALA A 19 14.99 -10.75 -0.16
C ALA A 19 14.49 -11.05 -1.59
N GLY A 20 15.25 -10.71 -2.63
CA GLY A 20 14.81 -10.83 -4.03
C GLY A 20 14.45 -12.25 -4.46
N GLY A 21 15.00 -13.28 -3.80
CA GLY A 21 14.68 -14.69 -4.07
C GLY A 21 13.22 -15.05 -3.80
N TYR A 22 12.55 -14.40 -2.84
CA TYR A 22 11.17 -14.73 -2.46
C TYR A 22 10.17 -13.57 -2.61
N LEU A 23 10.65 -12.35 -2.83
CA LEU A 23 9.79 -11.22 -3.16
C LEU A 23 9.36 -11.30 -4.62
N ARG A 24 8.17 -10.76 -4.89
CA ARG A 24 7.59 -10.61 -6.24
C ARG A 24 6.86 -9.27 -6.27
N ASN A 25 7.12 -8.43 -7.29
CA ASN A 25 6.36 -7.20 -7.49
C ASN A 25 4.90 -7.52 -7.76
N THR A 26 4.00 -6.61 -7.40
CA THR A 26 2.63 -6.72 -7.90
C THR A 26 2.58 -6.33 -9.38
N ALA A 27 1.73 -6.99 -10.16
CA ALA A 27 1.57 -6.65 -11.57
C ALA A 27 0.12 -6.83 -12.01
N HIS A 28 -0.25 -6.09 -13.05
CA HIS A 28 -1.49 -6.33 -13.78
C HIS A 28 -1.26 -7.33 -14.89
N ILE A 29 -2.02 -8.42 -14.88
CA ILE A 29 -2.11 -9.39 -15.94
C ILE A 29 -3.56 -9.33 -16.43
N ALA A 30 -3.76 -8.97 -17.70
CA ALA A 30 -5.10 -8.77 -18.25
C ALA A 30 -5.98 -10.01 -18.02
N GLY A 31 -7.15 -9.80 -17.41
CA GLY A 31 -8.10 -10.86 -17.06
C GLY A 31 -7.72 -11.74 -15.86
N GLU A 32 -6.49 -11.67 -15.34
CA GLU A 32 -6.01 -12.53 -14.26
C GLU A 32 -5.68 -11.81 -12.96
N THR A 33 -5.29 -10.53 -13.01
CA THR A 33 -5.13 -9.69 -11.81
C THR A 33 -5.75 -8.32 -12.00
N CYS A 34 -6.28 -7.75 -10.92
CA CYS A 34 -7.07 -6.52 -10.96
C CYS A 34 -6.24 -5.30 -11.41
N SER A 35 -6.77 -4.49 -12.34
CA SER A 35 -6.13 -3.26 -12.82
C SER A 35 -6.04 -2.15 -11.76
N LYS A 36 -6.79 -2.26 -10.65
CA LYS A 36 -6.70 -1.36 -9.49
C LYS A 36 -5.79 -1.91 -8.39
N CYS A 37 -6.12 -3.07 -7.85
CA CYS A 37 -5.54 -3.55 -6.60
C CYS A 37 -4.59 -4.76 -6.77
N ARG A 38 -4.41 -5.24 -8.02
CA ARG A 38 -3.52 -6.34 -8.40
C ARG A 38 -3.87 -7.71 -7.80
N GLY A 39 -5.05 -7.88 -7.20
CA GLY A 39 -5.52 -9.18 -6.68
C GLY A 39 -6.05 -10.10 -7.77
N ALA A 40 -5.95 -11.42 -7.56
CA ALA A 40 -6.36 -12.45 -8.52
C ALA A 40 -7.84 -12.87 -8.46
N TRP A 41 -8.65 -12.29 -7.56
CA TRP A 41 -10.10 -12.57 -7.51
C TRP A 41 -10.85 -11.82 -8.62
N MET A 42 -10.47 -12.10 -9.86
CA MET A 42 -11.05 -11.49 -11.05
C MET A 42 -12.47 -11.95 -11.30
N LYS A 43 -13.20 -11.09 -12.01
CA LYS A 43 -14.43 -11.45 -12.69
C LYS A 43 -14.08 -11.74 -14.15
N ASP A 44 -14.61 -12.82 -14.69
CA ASP A 44 -14.32 -13.23 -16.08
C ASP A 44 -14.63 -12.08 -17.06
N GLY A 45 -13.66 -11.80 -17.93
CA GLY A 45 -13.78 -10.74 -18.95
C GLY A 45 -13.78 -9.30 -18.41
N CYS A 46 -13.49 -9.08 -17.12
CA CYS A 46 -13.41 -7.75 -16.51
C CYS A 46 -11.97 -7.37 -16.17
N ASP A 47 -11.73 -6.06 -16.15
CA ASP A 47 -10.41 -5.49 -15.85
C ASP A 47 -10.15 -5.33 -14.34
N THR A 48 -11.22 -5.39 -13.54
CA THR A 48 -11.22 -5.24 -12.08
C THR A 48 -11.71 -6.51 -11.36
N CYS A 49 -11.25 -6.70 -10.13
CA CYS A 49 -11.75 -7.76 -9.26
C CYS A 49 -13.11 -7.42 -8.63
N TYR A 50 -13.80 -8.45 -8.14
CA TYR A 50 -15.14 -8.31 -7.55
C TYR A 50 -15.22 -7.22 -6.47
N PRO A 51 -14.36 -7.17 -5.43
CA PRO A 51 -14.43 -6.08 -4.44
C PRO A 51 -14.23 -4.68 -5.02
N CYS A 52 -13.28 -4.53 -5.95
CA CYS A 52 -13.00 -3.23 -6.56
C CYS A 52 -14.14 -2.72 -7.44
N GLU A 53 -14.86 -3.63 -8.09
CA GLU A 53 -15.99 -3.29 -8.95
C GLU A 53 -17.24 -2.94 -8.13
N PHE A 54 -17.59 -3.79 -7.16
CA PHE A 54 -18.89 -3.71 -6.47
C PHE A 54 -18.85 -2.93 -5.16
N HIS A 55 -17.68 -2.76 -4.53
CA HIS A 55 -17.57 -2.06 -3.25
C HIS A 55 -16.77 -0.76 -3.32
N TYR A 56 -15.85 -0.62 -4.29
CA TYR A 56 -14.90 0.50 -4.35
C TYR A 56 -14.93 1.26 -5.69
N SER A 57 -16.07 1.27 -6.38
CA SER A 57 -16.25 2.01 -7.64
C SER A 57 -16.67 3.47 -7.45
N SER A 58 -16.98 3.90 -6.23
CA SER A 58 -17.37 5.28 -5.94
C SER A 58 -16.18 6.24 -5.91
N ASN A 59 -16.40 7.48 -6.34
CA ASN A 59 -15.41 8.57 -6.28
C ASN A 59 -15.00 8.96 -4.85
N SER A 60 -15.69 8.43 -3.83
CA SER A 60 -15.36 8.63 -2.42
C SER A 60 -14.26 7.69 -1.90
N THR A 61 -13.93 6.62 -2.63
CA THR A 61 -12.80 5.73 -2.29
C THR A 61 -11.46 6.31 -2.76
N ALA A 62 -10.34 5.64 -2.49
CA ALA A 62 -9.01 6.10 -2.92
C ALA A 62 -8.97 6.31 -4.45
N ASP A 63 -8.38 7.43 -4.87
CA ASP A 63 -8.26 7.83 -6.29
C ASP A 63 -7.23 6.98 -7.03
N LEU A 64 -6.20 6.53 -6.31
CA LEU A 64 -5.13 5.69 -6.83
C LEU A 64 -4.80 4.61 -5.80
N VAL A 65 -4.54 3.38 -6.26
CA VAL A 65 -4.14 2.25 -5.43
C VAL A 65 -2.86 1.64 -5.97
N GLY A 66 -1.89 1.40 -5.10
CA GLY A 66 -0.64 0.73 -5.42
C GLY A 66 -0.24 -0.27 -4.34
N SER A 67 0.55 -1.27 -4.73
CA SER A 67 1.13 -2.24 -3.80
C SER A 67 2.54 -2.63 -4.26
N ILE A 68 3.50 -2.68 -3.34
CA ILE A 68 4.90 -2.89 -3.72
C ILE A 68 5.15 -4.37 -4.10
N ILE A 69 4.78 -5.29 -3.22
CA ILE A 69 5.00 -6.73 -3.40
C ILE A 69 3.73 -7.55 -3.21
N TYR A 70 3.72 -8.80 -3.66
CA TYR A 70 2.78 -9.80 -3.16
C TYR A 70 3.26 -10.39 -1.84
N ALA A 71 2.34 -10.55 -0.89
CA ALA A 71 2.51 -11.40 0.29
C ALA A 71 1.64 -12.65 0.12
N VAL A 72 2.28 -13.77 -0.22
CA VAL A 72 1.59 -15.04 -0.49
C VAL A 72 1.49 -15.86 0.79
N SER A 73 0.28 -16.37 1.13
CA SER A 73 0.07 -17.20 2.33
C SER A 73 1.08 -18.35 2.41
N ASP A 74 1.54 -18.65 3.62
CA ASP A 74 2.57 -19.65 3.96
C ASP A 74 3.93 -19.53 3.25
N SER A 75 4.22 -18.40 2.60
CA SER A 75 5.52 -18.13 1.98
C SER A 75 6.43 -17.25 2.85
N GLN A 76 7.69 -17.07 2.43
CA GLN A 76 8.61 -16.13 3.09
C GLN A 76 8.12 -14.67 3.04
N SER A 77 7.41 -14.26 1.98
CA SER A 77 6.84 -12.91 1.87
C SER A 77 5.74 -12.67 2.94
N ALA A 78 4.88 -13.66 3.20
CA ALA A 78 3.92 -13.59 4.30
C ALA A 78 4.60 -13.61 5.67
N LYS A 79 5.65 -14.41 5.85
CA LYS A 79 6.42 -14.42 7.10
C LYS A 79 7.08 -13.07 7.36
N LEU A 80 7.60 -12.40 6.32
CA LEU A 80 8.12 -11.03 6.42
C LEU A 80 7.05 -10.06 6.92
N MET A 81 5.89 -10.03 6.27
CA MET A 81 4.81 -9.10 6.60
C MET A 81 4.15 -9.36 7.96
N ARG A 82 4.19 -10.61 8.45
CA ARG A 82 3.75 -10.93 9.82
C ARG A 82 4.82 -10.57 10.84
N GLY A 83 6.05 -11.06 10.64
CA GLY A 83 7.09 -11.02 11.67
C GLY A 83 7.76 -9.66 11.88
N TYR A 84 7.70 -8.73 10.93
CA TYR A 84 8.23 -7.38 11.18
C TYR A 84 7.45 -6.61 12.26
N LYS A 85 6.22 -7.06 12.56
CA LYS A 85 5.33 -6.49 13.56
C LYS A 85 5.53 -7.07 14.96
N ASP A 86 6.36 -8.09 15.10
CA ASP A 86 6.58 -8.77 16.37
C ASP A 86 7.17 -7.81 17.43
N THR A 87 6.97 -8.14 18.71
CA THR A 87 7.50 -7.37 19.84
C THR A 87 8.47 -8.22 20.65
N PRO A 88 9.78 -7.89 20.69
CA PRO A 88 10.45 -6.83 19.94
C PRO A 88 10.59 -7.17 18.43
N PRO A 89 10.62 -6.16 17.53
CA PRO A 89 10.71 -6.42 16.10
C PRO A 89 12.09 -6.93 15.71
N SER A 90 12.13 -7.93 14.84
CA SER A 90 13.38 -8.36 14.22
C SER A 90 13.97 -7.21 13.40
N LYS A 91 15.18 -6.75 13.77
CA LYS A 91 15.88 -5.67 13.07
C LYS A 91 16.01 -5.95 11.57
N ALA A 92 16.26 -7.20 11.19
CA ALA A 92 16.39 -7.59 9.78
C ALA A 92 15.06 -7.56 9.02
N LEU A 93 13.95 -7.95 9.64
CA LEU A 93 12.63 -7.88 9.00
C LEU A 93 12.15 -6.43 8.89
N LEU A 94 12.33 -5.64 9.96
CA LEU A 94 12.02 -4.22 9.97
C LEU A 94 12.81 -3.49 8.89
N GLN A 95 14.13 -3.71 8.79
CA GLN A 95 14.98 -3.09 7.75
C GLN A 95 14.51 -3.43 6.32
N ARG A 96 14.05 -4.65 6.07
CA ARG A 96 13.51 -5.05 4.76
C ARG A 96 12.22 -4.30 4.43
N VAL A 97 11.30 -4.20 5.39
CA VAL A 97 10.05 -3.42 5.20
C VAL A 97 10.36 -1.94 5.06
N THR A 98 11.27 -1.37 5.85
CA THR A 98 11.75 0.00 5.68
C THR A 98 12.31 0.21 4.28
N SER A 99 13.11 -0.72 3.76
CA SER A 99 13.66 -0.62 2.40
C SER A 99 12.57 -0.61 1.34
N LEU A 100 11.57 -1.49 1.45
CA LEU A 100 10.41 -1.51 0.57
C LEU A 100 9.66 -0.17 0.62
N VAL A 101 9.31 0.32 1.82
CA VAL A 101 8.61 1.59 2.01
C VAL A 101 9.42 2.77 1.45
N THR A 102 10.74 2.82 1.71
CA THR A 102 11.60 3.88 1.17
C THR A 102 11.56 3.92 -0.35
N LEU A 103 11.66 2.77 -1.03
CA LEU A 103 11.56 2.73 -2.48
C LEU A 103 10.15 3.11 -2.97
N GLY A 104 9.10 2.50 -2.40
CA GLY A 104 7.73 2.75 -2.81
C GLY A 104 7.24 4.18 -2.56
N VAL A 105 7.73 4.84 -1.51
CA VAL A 105 7.31 6.19 -1.12
C VAL A 105 8.24 7.26 -1.65
N LYS A 106 9.57 7.13 -1.49
CA LYS A 106 10.53 8.19 -1.86
C LYS A 106 11.00 8.07 -3.30
N ASP A 107 11.42 6.87 -3.75
CA ASP A 107 11.91 6.67 -5.12
C ASP A 107 10.76 6.80 -6.14
N HIS A 108 9.55 6.38 -5.77
CA HIS A 108 8.34 6.50 -6.61
C HIS A 108 7.41 7.67 -6.24
N PHE A 109 7.88 8.67 -5.49
CA PHE A 109 7.06 9.84 -5.12
C PHE A 109 6.55 10.63 -6.34
N GLY A 110 7.42 10.81 -7.34
CA GLY A 110 7.04 11.46 -8.60
C GLY A 110 5.97 10.66 -9.36
N CYS A 111 5.99 9.32 -9.24
CA CYS A 111 5.04 8.47 -9.95
C CYS A 111 3.61 8.66 -9.45
N VAL A 112 3.42 8.73 -8.12
CA VAL A 112 2.10 9.02 -7.55
C VAL A 112 1.65 10.43 -7.90
N SER A 113 2.57 11.40 -7.88
CA SER A 113 2.24 12.78 -8.23
C SER A 113 1.73 12.91 -9.67
N GLU A 114 2.43 12.27 -10.61
CA GLU A 114 2.04 12.24 -12.03
C GLU A 114 0.68 11.54 -12.24
N LEU A 115 0.49 10.37 -11.63
CA LEU A 115 -0.74 9.57 -11.80
C LEU A 115 -1.96 10.20 -11.12
N LEU A 116 -1.75 10.89 -9.99
CA LEU A 116 -2.80 11.61 -9.28
C LEU A 116 -3.13 12.96 -9.93
N GLY A 117 -2.20 13.47 -10.76
CA GLY A 117 -2.23 14.82 -11.35
C GLY A 117 -1.85 15.92 -10.35
N GLU A 118 -1.43 15.53 -9.15
CA GLU A 118 -1.28 16.40 -7.99
C GLU A 118 -0.24 15.84 -7.02
N VAL A 119 0.53 16.71 -6.37
CA VAL A 119 1.56 16.28 -5.41
C VAL A 119 0.90 15.94 -4.06
N PRO A 120 1.14 14.75 -3.48
CA PRO A 120 0.75 14.46 -2.11
C PRO A 120 1.43 15.42 -1.12
N THR A 121 0.65 16.07 -0.27
CA THR A 121 1.13 17.06 0.72
C THR A 121 1.17 16.51 2.13
N HIS A 122 0.36 15.50 2.42
CA HIS A 122 0.22 14.89 3.74
C HIS A 122 0.23 13.37 3.63
N TRP A 123 0.41 12.69 4.76
CA TRP A 123 0.32 11.24 4.83
C TRP A 123 -0.56 10.78 5.99
N ALA A 124 -1.10 9.58 5.89
CA ALA A 124 -1.88 8.94 6.94
C ALA A 124 -1.62 7.44 6.97
N THR A 125 -2.00 6.78 8.06
CA THR A 125 -1.96 5.31 8.17
C THR A 125 -3.33 4.74 8.50
N VAL A 126 -3.51 3.44 8.24
CA VAL A 126 -4.73 2.71 8.61
C VAL A 126 -4.58 2.15 10.03
N PRO A 127 -5.36 2.63 11.02
CA PRO A 127 -5.27 2.11 12.37
C PRO A 127 -5.89 0.72 12.47
N SER A 128 -5.31 -0.12 13.35
CA SER A 128 -5.83 -1.46 13.63
C SER A 128 -7.16 -1.38 14.38
N LEU A 129 -8.20 -2.03 13.85
CA LEU A 129 -9.46 -2.25 14.57
C LEU A 129 -9.42 -3.47 15.50
N LYS A 130 -8.36 -4.29 15.44
CA LYS A 130 -8.17 -5.46 16.32
C LYS A 130 -7.47 -5.08 17.62
N THR A 131 -6.53 -4.15 17.53
CA THR A 131 -5.68 -3.69 18.64
C THR A 131 -5.75 -2.16 18.71
N ILE A 132 -6.93 -1.66 19.10
CA ILE A 132 -7.21 -0.23 19.17
C ILE A 132 -6.20 0.45 20.11
N GLY A 133 -5.62 1.57 19.66
CA GLY A 133 -4.63 2.34 20.43
C GLY A 133 -3.21 1.76 20.45
N SER A 134 -2.97 0.62 19.80
CA SER A 134 -1.60 0.08 19.69
C SER A 134 -0.79 0.82 18.62
N ASP A 135 0.44 1.19 18.97
CA ASP A 135 1.40 1.73 18.01
C ASP A 135 1.84 0.65 17.01
N HIS A 136 1.62 0.92 15.73
CA HIS A 136 2.05 0.01 14.67
C HIS A 136 3.47 0.38 14.20
N PRO A 137 4.41 -0.58 14.06
CA PRO A 137 5.80 -0.27 13.71
C PRO A 137 5.95 0.39 12.34
N LEU A 138 5.03 0.14 11.40
CA LEU A 138 4.99 0.90 10.14
C LEU A 138 4.87 2.40 10.39
N ARG A 139 3.97 2.83 11.28
CA ARG A 139 3.82 4.25 11.65
C ARG A 139 5.02 4.74 12.44
N THR A 140 5.31 4.10 13.58
CA THR A 140 6.21 4.67 14.59
C THR A 140 7.69 4.46 14.34
N LYS A 141 8.07 3.41 13.59
CA LYS A 141 9.48 3.08 13.33
C LYS A 141 9.91 3.36 11.89
N ILE A 142 8.96 3.52 10.96
CA ILE A 142 9.26 3.70 9.53
C ILE A 142 8.77 5.05 9.03
N LEU A 143 7.47 5.33 9.10
CA LEU A 143 6.88 6.49 8.44
C LEU A 143 7.15 7.80 9.19
N LEU A 144 6.98 7.84 10.51
CA LEU A 144 7.27 9.05 11.30
C LEU A 144 8.71 9.55 11.08
N PRO A 145 9.77 8.71 11.22
CA PRO A 145 11.14 9.14 10.92
C PRO A 145 11.41 9.51 9.46
N MET A 146 10.60 9.01 8.52
CA MET A 146 10.82 9.18 7.07
C MET A 146 10.09 10.38 6.48
N LEU A 147 8.90 10.68 7.00
CA LEU A 147 7.97 11.64 6.42
C LEU A 147 7.70 12.85 7.32
N GLY A 148 8.09 12.81 8.59
CA GLY A 148 7.83 13.89 9.54
C GLY A 148 6.43 13.82 10.13
N GLU A 149 6.31 14.12 11.42
CA GLU A 149 5.04 14.17 12.15
C GLU A 149 4.18 15.36 11.71
N GLU A 150 4.82 16.45 11.30
CA GLU A 150 4.18 17.69 10.87
C GLU A 150 3.33 17.55 9.60
N TYR A 151 3.53 16.49 8.82
CA TYR A 151 2.74 16.16 7.63
C TYR A 151 1.75 15.02 7.85
N GLU A 152 1.68 14.46 9.07
CA GLU A 152 0.77 13.36 9.39
C GLU A 152 -0.65 13.88 9.64
N ILE A 153 -1.64 13.27 8.99
CA ILE A 153 -3.05 13.35 9.39
C ILE A 153 -3.37 12.11 10.23
N GLU A 154 -3.45 12.29 11.55
CA GLU A 154 -3.68 11.17 12.47
C GLU A 154 -5.12 10.63 12.34
N VAL A 155 -5.23 9.35 11.96
CA VAL A 155 -6.47 8.60 11.91
C VAL A 155 -6.46 7.53 13.00
N VAL A 156 -7.52 7.48 13.80
CA VAL A 156 -7.70 6.51 14.88
C VAL A 156 -8.92 5.64 14.67
N ALA A 157 -8.94 4.47 15.30
CA ALA A 157 -10.13 3.64 15.36
C ALA A 157 -11.21 4.36 16.19
N ALA A 158 -12.42 4.45 15.63
CA ALA A 158 -13.56 5.02 16.34
C ALA A 158 -14.10 4.02 17.38
N GLU A 159 -14.80 4.53 18.39
CA GLU A 159 -15.48 3.71 19.40
C GLU A 159 -16.47 2.71 18.79
N ALA A 160 -17.08 3.07 17.65
CA ALA A 160 -17.99 2.20 16.88
C ALA A 160 -17.35 0.89 16.39
N ALA A 161 -16.01 0.79 16.37
CA ALA A 161 -15.29 -0.44 16.04
C ALA A 161 -15.32 -1.48 17.17
N LYS A 162 -15.62 -1.07 18.41
CA LYS A 162 -15.79 -1.98 19.55
C LYS A 162 -17.05 -2.82 19.35
N GLY A 163 -16.97 -4.11 19.67
CA GLY A 163 -18.09 -5.06 19.50
C GLY A 163 -18.36 -5.53 18.08
N LYS A 164 -17.74 -4.93 17.05
CA LYS A 164 -17.85 -5.40 15.66
C LYS A 164 -17.16 -6.75 15.45
N THR A 165 -17.83 -7.62 14.71
CA THR A 165 -17.28 -8.90 14.24
C THR A 165 -16.13 -8.66 13.25
N GLU A 166 -15.33 -9.70 12.99
CA GLU A 166 -14.26 -9.59 12.00
C GLU A 166 -14.80 -9.27 10.59
N GLN A 167 -15.94 -9.82 10.21
CA GLN A 167 -16.56 -9.55 8.91
C GLN A 167 -17.01 -8.09 8.79
N GLU A 168 -17.68 -7.56 9.82
CA GLU A 168 -18.10 -6.15 9.83
C GLU A 168 -16.91 -5.20 9.78
N ARG A 169 -15.85 -5.50 10.53
CA ARG A 169 -14.62 -4.67 10.51
C ARG A 169 -13.99 -4.61 9.12
N ARG A 170 -14.06 -5.70 8.35
CA ARG A 170 -13.48 -5.80 6.99
C ARG A 170 -14.37 -5.17 5.91
N ALA A 171 -15.59 -4.73 6.23
CA ALA A 171 -16.47 -4.06 5.30
C ALA A 171 -15.99 -2.62 5.01
N LEU A 172 -16.54 -2.01 3.95
CA LEU A 172 -16.36 -0.57 3.72
C LEU A 172 -17.25 0.19 4.71
N ASP A 173 -16.66 0.68 5.79
CA ASP A 173 -17.35 1.45 6.81
C ASP A 173 -16.43 2.56 7.36
N PRO A 174 -16.51 3.78 6.79
CA PRO A 174 -15.74 4.93 7.27
C PRO A 174 -16.08 5.34 8.71
N SER A 175 -17.24 4.93 9.27
CA SER A 175 -17.62 5.29 10.64
C SER A 175 -16.78 4.58 11.71
N LEU A 176 -16.04 3.54 11.32
CA LEU A 176 -15.09 2.84 12.18
C LEU A 176 -13.79 3.61 12.40
N TYR A 177 -13.64 4.77 11.76
CA TYR A 177 -12.43 5.59 11.78
C TYR A 177 -12.75 7.04 12.11
N HIS A 178 -11.86 7.69 12.83
CA HIS A 178 -11.95 9.10 13.17
C HIS A 178 -10.66 9.82 12.79
N VAL A 179 -10.78 10.90 12.02
CA VAL A 179 -9.68 11.81 11.68
C VAL A 179 -9.61 12.84 12.80
N LYS A 180 -8.51 12.88 13.56
CA LYS A 180 -8.44 13.62 14.84
C LYS A 180 -8.35 15.13 14.70
N ALA A 181 -7.78 15.60 13.58
CA ALA A 181 -7.56 17.01 13.31
C ALA A 181 -8.20 17.37 11.97
N ASP A 182 -8.48 18.65 11.80
CA ASP A 182 -8.97 19.17 10.53
C ASP A 182 -7.94 18.89 9.44
N VAL A 183 -8.42 18.38 8.30
CA VAL A 183 -7.58 18.18 7.13
C VAL A 183 -7.30 19.55 6.52
N PRO A 184 -6.02 19.92 6.30
CA PRO A 184 -5.68 21.20 5.70
C PRO A 184 -6.37 21.40 4.34
N GLU A 185 -6.74 22.65 4.04
CA GLU A 185 -7.37 22.99 2.78
C GLU A 185 -6.48 22.58 1.59
N GLY A 186 -7.08 21.91 0.59
CA GLY A 186 -6.34 21.41 -0.57
C GLY A 186 -5.45 20.20 -0.29
N ALA A 187 -5.57 19.52 0.86
CA ALA A 187 -4.70 18.39 1.17
C ALA A 187 -4.89 17.21 0.20
N HIS A 188 -3.76 16.69 -0.27
CA HIS A 188 -3.65 15.45 -1.03
C HIS A 188 -2.91 14.44 -0.17
N VAL A 189 -3.56 13.32 0.15
CA VAL A 189 -3.09 12.41 1.20
C VAL A 189 -2.52 11.14 0.59
N LEU A 190 -1.27 10.83 0.93
CA LEU A 190 -0.69 9.49 0.73
C LEU A 190 -1.09 8.61 1.93
N LEU A 191 -2.10 7.77 1.74
CA LEU A 191 -2.57 6.81 2.72
C LEU A 191 -1.73 5.53 2.62
N ILE A 192 -1.05 5.15 3.71
CA ILE A 192 -0.11 4.03 3.71
C ILE A 192 -0.60 2.95 4.67
N ASP A 193 -0.66 1.71 4.20
CA ASP A 193 -0.94 0.54 5.02
C ASP A 193 0.10 -0.56 4.78
N ASP A 194 0.18 -1.54 5.66
CA ASP A 194 1.14 -2.61 5.48
C ASP A 194 0.66 -3.64 4.45
N THR A 195 -0.60 -4.05 4.52
CA THR A 195 -1.08 -5.18 3.72
C THR A 195 -2.51 -4.96 3.22
N TRP A 196 -2.68 -4.93 1.90
CA TRP A 196 -3.98 -5.01 1.26
C TRP A 196 -4.49 -6.45 1.28
N THR A 197 -5.60 -6.73 1.97
CA THR A 197 -6.29 -8.03 1.92
C THR A 197 -7.53 -7.95 1.02
N SER A 198 -8.68 -7.57 1.58
CA SER A 198 -9.89 -7.22 0.82
C SER A 198 -9.83 -5.78 0.30
N GLY A 199 -9.24 -4.87 1.09
CA GLY A 199 -9.23 -3.43 0.84
C GLY A 199 -10.21 -2.63 1.68
N GLY A 200 -11.05 -3.28 2.48
CA GLY A 200 -12.13 -2.60 3.23
C GLY A 200 -11.62 -1.52 4.18
N HIS A 201 -10.59 -1.82 4.98
CA HIS A 201 -10.01 -0.88 5.93
C HIS A 201 -9.40 0.36 5.26
N ILE A 202 -8.47 0.15 4.33
CA ILE A 202 -7.79 1.26 3.63
C ILE A 202 -8.77 2.12 2.83
N GLN A 203 -9.79 1.51 2.22
CA GLN A 203 -10.82 2.27 1.52
C GLN A 203 -11.76 3.01 2.48
N SER A 204 -12.05 2.46 3.66
CA SER A 204 -12.82 3.15 4.70
C SER A 204 -12.08 4.39 5.21
N VAL A 205 -10.77 4.28 5.42
CA VAL A 205 -9.93 5.42 5.82
C VAL A 205 -9.84 6.45 4.68
N ALA A 206 -9.71 6.03 3.43
CA ALA A 206 -9.75 6.96 2.29
C ALA A 206 -11.06 7.76 2.24
N VAL A 207 -12.20 7.09 2.43
CA VAL A 207 -13.50 7.77 2.52
C VAL A 207 -13.57 8.71 3.72
N ALA A 208 -13.05 8.30 4.88
CA ALA A 208 -13.02 9.16 6.08
C ALA A 208 -12.17 10.42 5.87
N LEU A 209 -11.00 10.29 5.24
CA LEU A 209 -10.12 11.41 4.89
C LEU A 209 -10.80 12.37 3.91
N LYS A 210 -11.44 11.87 2.85
CA LYS A 210 -12.18 12.70 1.90
C LYS A 210 -13.37 13.42 2.55
N ARG A 211 -14.09 12.74 3.46
CA ARG A 211 -15.16 13.36 4.25
C ARG A 211 -14.66 14.44 5.21
N ALA A 212 -13.42 14.33 5.66
CA ALA A 212 -12.77 15.31 6.52
C ALA A 212 -12.13 16.49 5.74
N GLY A 213 -12.16 16.47 4.40
CA GLY A 213 -11.70 17.60 3.57
C GLY A 213 -10.55 17.28 2.61
N ALA A 214 -9.99 16.06 2.63
CA ALA A 214 -8.96 15.68 1.67
C ALA A 214 -9.51 15.69 0.23
N VAL A 215 -8.81 16.37 -0.68
CA VAL A 215 -9.23 16.50 -2.09
C VAL A 215 -8.90 15.22 -2.86
N LYS A 216 -7.73 14.64 -2.59
CA LYS A 216 -7.24 13.41 -3.21
C LYS A 216 -6.66 12.47 -2.17
N VAL A 217 -6.85 11.17 -2.37
CA VAL A 217 -6.25 10.12 -1.54
C VAL A 217 -5.62 9.06 -2.44
N ALA A 218 -4.30 8.91 -2.38
CA ALA A 218 -3.57 7.81 -3.01
C ALA A 218 -3.22 6.77 -1.93
N ALA A 219 -3.63 5.51 -2.15
CA ALA A 219 -3.45 4.42 -1.21
C ALA A 219 -2.30 3.50 -1.63
N LEU A 220 -1.24 3.44 -0.82
CA LEU A 220 -0.10 2.54 -1.03
C LEU A 220 -0.08 1.47 0.05
N THR A 221 0.07 0.21 -0.34
CA THR A 221 0.39 -0.86 0.62
C THR A 221 1.76 -1.44 0.38
N VAL A 222 2.45 -1.83 1.46
CA VAL A 222 3.72 -2.56 1.32
C VAL A 222 3.48 -3.88 0.58
N ALA A 223 2.43 -4.60 0.96
CA ALA A 223 2.08 -5.87 0.35
C ALA A 223 0.63 -5.94 -0.13
N ARG A 224 0.40 -6.74 -1.17
CA ARG A 224 -0.90 -7.27 -1.55
C ARG A 224 -0.98 -8.74 -1.12
N TRP A 225 -1.90 -9.06 -0.22
CA TRP A 225 -2.11 -10.43 0.23
C TRP A 225 -2.72 -11.29 -0.89
N MET A 226 -2.16 -12.48 -1.05
CA MET A 226 -2.59 -13.51 -2.00
C MET A 226 -2.71 -14.83 -1.25
N ASP A 227 -3.89 -15.44 -1.29
CA ASP A 227 -4.06 -16.77 -0.72
C ASP A 227 -3.56 -17.82 -1.70
N LYS A 228 -2.46 -18.50 -1.36
CA LYS A 228 -1.84 -19.55 -2.17
C LYS A 228 -2.83 -20.66 -2.50
N ASP A 229 -3.87 -20.88 -1.67
CA ASP A 229 -4.79 -22.01 -1.85
C ASP A 229 -5.94 -21.71 -2.80
N ASP A 230 -6.17 -20.43 -3.09
CA ASP A 230 -7.08 -19.98 -4.12
C ASP A 230 -6.61 -20.41 -5.53
N PRO A 231 -7.43 -21.13 -6.33
CA PRO A 231 -7.02 -21.61 -7.64
C PRO A 231 -6.60 -20.51 -8.62
N ARG A 232 -7.16 -19.30 -8.52
CA ARG A 232 -6.82 -18.17 -9.39
C ARG A 232 -5.46 -17.61 -9.00
N THR A 233 -5.20 -17.47 -7.70
CA THR A 233 -3.86 -17.15 -7.19
C THR A 233 -2.84 -18.20 -7.63
N LYS A 234 -3.13 -19.50 -7.50
CA LYS A 234 -2.23 -20.59 -7.93
C LYS A 234 -1.84 -20.45 -9.40
N ARG A 235 -2.82 -20.20 -10.27
CA ARG A 235 -2.62 -19.97 -11.69
C ARG A 235 -1.65 -18.80 -11.92
N VAL A 236 -2.01 -17.62 -11.38
CA VAL A 236 -1.21 -16.40 -11.52
C VAL A 236 0.22 -16.61 -11.07
N LEU A 237 0.42 -17.18 -9.88
CA LEU A 237 1.76 -17.40 -9.32
C LEU A 237 2.58 -18.38 -10.16
N ASN A 238 1.98 -19.45 -10.68
CA ASN A 238 2.68 -20.46 -11.47
C ASN A 238 3.02 -20.00 -12.89
N GLU A 239 2.10 -19.29 -13.53
CA GLU A 239 2.22 -18.91 -14.95
C GLU A 239 3.03 -17.63 -15.13
N HIS A 240 2.94 -16.67 -14.19
CA HIS A 240 3.52 -15.33 -14.38
C HIS A 240 4.64 -14.96 -13.40
N PHE A 241 4.73 -15.64 -12.25
CA PHE A 241 5.64 -15.24 -11.17
C PHE A 241 6.63 -16.30 -10.70
N ARG A 242 6.57 -17.54 -11.21
CA ARG A 242 7.51 -18.60 -10.85
C ARG A 242 8.96 -18.17 -11.10
N ASP A 243 9.23 -17.72 -12.32
CA ASP A 243 10.56 -17.37 -12.81
C ASP A 243 10.80 -15.86 -12.91
N ARG A 244 9.87 -15.04 -12.40
CA ARG A 244 9.98 -13.57 -12.39
C ARG A 244 10.50 -13.11 -11.03
N PRO A 245 11.80 -12.83 -10.84
CA PRO A 245 12.31 -12.35 -9.55
C PRO A 245 11.77 -10.96 -9.22
N TYR A 246 11.96 -10.53 -7.97
CA TYR A 246 11.72 -9.15 -7.58
C TYR A 246 12.65 -8.21 -8.34
N ASP A 247 12.07 -7.14 -8.87
CA ASP A 247 12.74 -6.04 -9.52
C ASP A 247 12.48 -4.76 -8.71
N ALA A 248 13.55 -4.09 -8.28
CA ALA A 248 13.44 -2.92 -7.43
C ALA A 248 13.12 -1.63 -8.21
N ASP A 249 13.09 -1.69 -9.54
CA ASP A 249 12.75 -0.57 -10.43
C ASP A 249 11.29 -0.60 -10.91
N VAL A 250 10.57 -1.70 -10.65
CA VAL A 250 9.13 -1.80 -10.96
C VAL A 250 8.33 -0.88 -10.05
N CYS A 251 7.62 0.06 -10.67
CA CYS A 251 6.78 1.04 -10.00
C CYS A 251 5.57 0.39 -9.32
N PRO A 252 5.33 0.66 -8.02
CA PRO A 252 4.23 0.03 -7.26
C PRO A 252 2.84 0.52 -7.69
N TRP A 253 2.78 1.64 -8.40
CA TRP A 253 1.53 2.24 -8.88
C TRP A 253 1.11 1.67 -10.24
N THR A 254 2.06 1.54 -11.18
CA THR A 254 1.78 1.03 -12.52
C THR A 254 1.93 -0.49 -12.63
N GLY A 255 2.72 -1.12 -11.75
CA GLY A 255 3.11 -2.54 -11.86
C GLY A 255 4.13 -2.83 -12.96
N GLY A 256 4.78 -1.78 -13.49
CA GLY A 256 5.77 -1.83 -14.55
C GLY A 256 6.66 -0.58 -14.51
N ASP A 257 6.89 0.05 -15.65
CA ASP A 257 7.70 1.27 -15.72
C ASP A 257 7.05 2.44 -14.97
N CYS A 258 7.89 3.34 -14.44
CA CYS A 258 7.42 4.63 -13.94
C CYS A 258 6.69 5.40 -15.06
N PRO A 259 5.60 6.14 -14.75
CA PRO A 259 4.98 7.02 -15.72
C PRO A 259 6.02 8.04 -16.19
N ARG A 260 5.95 8.44 -17.47
CA ARG A 260 6.85 9.46 -18.01
C ARG A 260 6.59 10.76 -17.27
N LEU A 261 7.48 11.11 -16.35
CA LEU A 261 7.47 12.42 -15.71
C LEU A 261 7.71 13.46 -16.80
N ILE A 262 6.67 14.21 -17.18
CA ILE A 262 6.88 15.42 -17.97
C ILE A 262 7.63 16.36 -17.03
N LYS A 263 8.94 16.55 -17.28
CA LYS A 263 9.73 17.53 -16.55
C LYS A 263 9.09 18.89 -16.80
N PHE A 264 8.28 19.38 -15.86
CA PHE A 264 8.01 20.81 -15.78
C PHE A 264 9.35 21.48 -15.46
N ALA A 265 9.92 22.13 -16.48
CA ALA A 265 11.01 23.06 -16.26
C ALA A 265 10.47 24.17 -15.35
N PRO A 266 11.13 24.47 -14.22
CA PRO A 266 10.72 25.61 -13.42
C PRO A 266 10.91 26.88 -14.25
N SER A 267 9.84 27.66 -14.39
CA SER A 267 9.87 29.05 -14.83
C SER A 267 10.40 29.94 -13.73
#